data_AF-A0A843T3E7-F1
#
_entry.id   AF-A0A843T3E7-F1
#
_cell.length_a   1.000
_cell.length_b   1.000
_cell.length_c   1.000
_cell.angle_alpha   90.00
_cell.angle_beta   90.00
_cell.angle_gamma   90.00
#
_symmetry.space_group_name_H-M   'P 1'
#
loop_
_entity.id
_entity.type
_entity.pdbx_description
1 polymer ?
#
loop_
_entity_poly.entity_id
_entity_poly.type
_entity_poly.pdbx_seq_one_letter_code
_entity_poly.pdbx_strand_id
1 'polypeptide(L)'
;MTDRSAESNDGSDPSTTQLRDRARRSLSALVSRLVDDTRTLLRQELALAQAELHQSVRALARNAALLGIGIAILALGLLLLVVFLVVGLGALLGGEYWLSTLIVGGALVLFGGILLLSGRSGLRNGGLTPENAKQALRHDREWAKAELERIKRDLRH
;
A
#
# COMPACT_ATOMS: atom_id res chain seq x y z
N MET A 1 30.85 -67.62 -51.72
CA MET A 1 30.87 -66.86 -50.45
C MET A 1 30.37 -65.47 -50.79
N THR A 2 29.06 -65.20 -50.65
CA THR A 2 28.47 -64.33 -49.60
C THR A 2 29.09 -62.94 -49.63
N ASP A 3 28.37 -61.86 -49.93
CA ASP A 3 27.29 -61.39 -49.08
C ASP A 3 26.31 -60.45 -49.80
N ARG A 4 25.06 -60.51 -49.34
CA ARG A 4 23.89 -59.76 -49.76
C ARG A 4 23.80 -58.57 -48.83
N SER A 5 24.29 -57.41 -49.25
CA SER A 5 24.05 -56.16 -48.53
C SER A 5 22.54 -55.93 -48.44
N ALA A 6 22.03 -56.03 -47.22
CA ALA A 6 20.62 -55.84 -46.90
C ALA A 6 20.18 -54.42 -47.26
N GLU A 7 19.23 -54.32 -48.18
CA GLU A 7 18.34 -53.16 -48.31
C GLU A 7 17.52 -53.06 -47.02
N SER A 8 17.91 -52.17 -46.12
CA SER A 8 17.04 -51.69 -45.04
C SER A 8 16.02 -50.72 -45.65
N ASN A 9 14.98 -51.28 -46.27
CA ASN A 9 13.83 -50.53 -46.74
C ASN A 9 12.93 -50.21 -45.52
N ASP A 10 13.15 -49.04 -44.92
CA ASP A 10 12.35 -48.48 -43.83
C ASP A 10 11.01 -47.99 -44.38
N GLY A 11 10.01 -48.87 -44.34
CA GLY A 11 8.62 -48.56 -44.67
C GLY A 11 7.97 -47.72 -43.58
N SER A 12 8.25 -46.42 -43.56
CA SER A 12 7.54 -45.47 -42.71
C SER A 12 6.10 -45.28 -43.22
N ASP A 13 5.14 -46.00 -42.61
CA ASP A 13 3.71 -45.92 -42.89
C ASP A 13 3.17 -44.49 -42.59
N PRO A 14 2.68 -43.74 -43.61
CA PRO A 14 2.21 -42.36 -43.47
C PRO A 14 1.01 -42.19 -42.51
N SER A 15 0.30 -43.28 -42.20
CA SER A 15 -0.84 -43.31 -41.28
C SER A 15 -0.44 -43.00 -39.83
N THR A 16 0.74 -43.46 -39.42
CA THR A 16 1.23 -43.35 -38.03
C THR A 16 1.68 -41.94 -37.67
N THR A 17 2.18 -41.18 -38.65
CA THR A 17 2.60 -39.78 -38.50
C THR A 17 1.41 -38.85 -38.30
N GLN A 18 0.31 -39.07 -39.01
CA GLN A 18 -0.91 -38.24 -38.90
C GLN A 18 -1.62 -38.34 -37.54
N LEU A 19 -1.66 -39.54 -36.95
CA LEU A 19 -2.32 -39.76 -35.65
C LEU A 19 -1.54 -39.08 -34.51
N ARG A 20 -0.21 -39.14 -34.56
CA ARG A 20 0.68 -38.45 -33.62
C ARG A 20 0.56 -36.93 -33.72
N ASP A 21 0.43 -36.39 -34.92
CA ASP A 21 0.23 -34.94 -35.12
C ASP A 21 -1.11 -34.44 -34.62
N ARG A 22 -2.17 -35.25 -34.75
CA ARG A 22 -3.50 -34.90 -34.24
C ARG A 22 -3.54 -34.92 -32.70
N ALA A 23 -2.88 -35.90 -32.07
CA ALA A 23 -2.73 -35.97 -30.62
C ALA A 23 -1.86 -34.82 -30.05
N ARG A 24 -0.78 -34.43 -30.74
CA ARG A 24 0.02 -33.25 -30.37
C ARG A 24 -0.79 -31.95 -30.47
N ARG A 25 -1.60 -31.80 -31.53
CA ARG A 25 -2.51 -30.66 -31.70
C ARG A 25 -3.59 -30.59 -30.63
N SER A 26 -4.19 -31.72 -30.23
CA SER A 26 -5.20 -31.72 -29.16
C SER A 26 -4.61 -31.40 -27.79
N LEU A 27 -3.44 -31.94 -27.46
CA LEU A 27 -2.72 -31.60 -26.23
C LEU A 27 -2.33 -30.11 -26.19
N SER A 28 -1.84 -29.58 -27.31
CA SER A 28 -1.56 -28.15 -27.47
C SER A 28 -2.82 -27.29 -27.28
N ALA A 29 -3.98 -27.75 -27.75
CA ALA A 29 -5.24 -27.03 -27.60
C ALA A 29 -5.76 -27.02 -26.15
N LEU A 30 -5.58 -28.11 -25.39
CA LEU A 30 -5.94 -28.14 -23.96
C LEU A 30 -5.04 -27.24 -23.12
N VAL A 31 -3.72 -27.28 -23.37
CA VAL A 31 -2.77 -26.40 -22.67
C VAL A 31 -3.09 -24.93 -22.97
N SER A 32 -3.40 -24.60 -24.23
CA SER A 32 -3.79 -23.24 -24.60
C SER A 32 -5.06 -22.79 -23.86
N ARG A 33 -6.08 -23.66 -23.77
CA ARG A 33 -7.33 -23.34 -23.03
C ARG A 33 -7.08 -23.14 -21.54
N LEU A 34 -6.29 -24.00 -20.91
CA LEU A 34 -5.97 -23.88 -19.48
C LEU A 34 -5.19 -22.58 -19.17
N VAL A 35 -4.26 -22.20 -20.05
CA VAL A 35 -3.53 -20.93 -19.95
C VAL A 35 -4.48 -19.74 -20.08
N ASP A 36 -5.42 -19.79 -21.02
CA ASP A 36 -6.39 -18.71 -21.22
C ASP A 36 -7.41 -18.63 -20.06
N ASP A 37 -7.84 -19.75 -19.51
CA ASP A 37 -8.72 -19.81 -18.32
C ASP A 37 -7.98 -19.28 -17.08
N THR A 38 -6.72 -19.66 -16.88
CA THR A 38 -5.89 -19.16 -15.76
C THR A 38 -5.65 -17.66 -15.88
N ARG A 39 -5.37 -17.15 -17.09
CA ARG A 39 -5.26 -15.71 -17.36
C ARG A 39 -6.56 -14.98 -17.05
N THR A 40 -7.70 -15.60 -17.32
CA THR A 40 -9.02 -15.02 -17.05
C THR A 40 -9.29 -14.91 -15.56
N LEU A 41 -9.00 -15.97 -14.79
CA LEU A 41 -9.11 -15.96 -13.32
C LEU A 41 -8.18 -14.91 -12.68
N LEU A 42 -6.92 -14.86 -13.12
CA LEU A 42 -5.96 -13.86 -12.62
C LEU A 42 -6.42 -12.43 -12.88
N ARG A 43 -6.98 -12.14 -14.07
CA ARG A 43 -7.56 -10.83 -14.37
C ARG A 43 -8.74 -10.49 -13.48
N GLN A 44 -9.55 -11.47 -13.10
CA GLN A 44 -10.70 -11.29 -12.22
C GLN A 44 -10.26 -11.00 -10.77
N GLU A 45 -9.30 -11.76 -10.23
CA GLU A 45 -8.76 -11.49 -8.89
C GLU A 45 -8.06 -10.13 -8.83
N LEU A 46 -7.30 -9.76 -9.88
CA LEU A 46 -6.70 -8.43 -9.97
C LEU A 46 -7.77 -7.32 -10.03
N ALA A 47 -8.83 -7.52 -10.81
CA ALA A 47 -9.93 -6.56 -10.89
C ALA A 47 -10.66 -6.42 -9.54
N LEU A 48 -10.85 -7.53 -8.82
CA LEU A 48 -11.45 -7.54 -7.49
C LEU A 48 -10.56 -6.83 -6.47
N ALA A 49 -9.27 -7.19 -6.42
CA ALA A 49 -8.30 -6.55 -5.55
C ALA A 49 -8.20 -5.05 -5.83
N GLN A 50 -8.19 -4.64 -7.11
CA GLN A 50 -8.21 -3.23 -7.49
C GLN A 50 -9.50 -2.54 -7.03
N ALA A 51 -10.66 -3.19 -7.14
CA ALA A 51 -11.92 -2.66 -6.67
C ALA A 51 -11.94 -2.47 -5.13
N GLU A 52 -11.46 -3.46 -4.39
CA GLU A 52 -11.38 -3.40 -2.92
C GLU A 52 -10.39 -2.33 -2.45
N LEU A 53 -9.25 -2.19 -3.13
CA LEU A 53 -8.30 -1.10 -2.88
C LEU A 53 -8.93 0.27 -3.15
N HIS A 54 -9.62 0.44 -4.29
CA HIS A 54 -10.31 1.70 -4.59
C HIS A 54 -11.39 2.03 -3.55
N GLN A 55 -12.15 1.03 -3.11
CA GLN A 55 -13.17 1.22 -2.09
C GLN A 55 -12.54 1.61 -0.74
N SER A 56 -11.45 0.95 -0.36
CA SER A 56 -10.69 1.25 0.86
C SER A 56 -10.12 2.67 0.84
N VAL A 57 -9.49 3.06 -0.28
CA VAL A 57 -8.95 4.41 -0.48
C VAL A 57 -10.06 5.46 -0.45
N ARG A 58 -11.21 5.19 -1.11
CA ARG A 58 -12.34 6.11 -1.12
C ARG A 58 -12.96 6.30 0.27
N ALA A 59 -13.09 5.21 1.03
CA ALA A 59 -13.58 5.27 2.41
C ALA A 59 -12.62 6.07 3.30
N LEU A 60 -11.33 5.80 3.21
CA LEU A 60 -10.30 6.55 3.94
C LEU A 60 -10.29 8.03 3.54
N ALA A 61 -10.36 8.35 2.25
CA ALA A 61 -10.42 9.72 1.74
C ALA A 61 -11.65 10.47 2.26
N ARG A 62 -12.82 9.84 2.26
CA ARG A 62 -14.05 10.42 2.81
C ARG A 62 -13.91 10.69 4.30
N ASN A 63 -13.38 9.74 5.06
CA ASN A 63 -13.19 9.91 6.50
C ASN A 63 -12.16 10.99 6.81
N ALA A 64 -11.06 11.04 6.07
CA ALA A 64 -10.05 12.09 6.18
C ALA A 64 -10.63 13.48 5.83
N ALA A 65 -11.47 13.57 4.79
CA ALA A 65 -12.14 14.81 4.43
C ALA A 65 -13.09 15.30 5.55
N LEU A 66 -13.90 14.41 6.11
CA LEU A 66 -14.80 14.74 7.22
C LEU A 66 -14.01 15.18 8.46
N LEU A 67 -12.92 14.49 8.79
CA LEU A 67 -12.04 14.88 9.89
C LEU A 67 -11.42 16.25 9.64
N GLY A 68 -10.93 16.51 8.42
CA GLY A 68 -10.37 17.81 8.03
C GLY A 68 -11.39 18.95 8.16
N ILE A 69 -12.63 18.74 7.70
CA ILE A 69 -13.73 19.71 7.86
C ILE A 69 -14.03 19.94 9.35
N GLY A 70 -14.12 18.86 10.13
CA GLY A 70 -14.37 18.95 11.57
C GLY A 70 -13.28 19.74 12.30
N ILE A 71 -12.00 19.47 12.00
CA ILE A 71 -10.86 20.22 12.55
C ILE A 71 -10.95 21.69 12.17
N ALA A 72 -11.29 22.01 10.92
CA ALA A 72 -11.42 23.38 10.45
C ALA A 72 -12.55 24.13 11.19
N ILE A 73 -13.72 23.51 11.34
CA ILE A 73 -14.85 24.09 12.08
C ILE A 73 -14.49 24.29 13.56
N LEU A 74 -13.85 23.31 14.20
CA LEU A 74 -13.38 23.43 15.58
C LEU A 74 -12.35 24.53 15.74
N ALA A 75 -11.42 24.69 14.80
CA ALA A 75 -10.44 25.77 14.82
C ALA A 75 -11.10 27.15 14.73
N LEU A 76 -12.10 27.31 13.86
CA LEU A 76 -12.90 28.54 13.77
C LEU A 76 -13.68 28.80 15.08
N GLY A 77 -14.32 27.78 15.64
CA GLY A 77 -15.03 27.89 16.91
C GLY A 77 -14.10 28.27 18.07
N LEU A 78 -12.92 27.67 18.14
CA LEU A 78 -11.91 28.01 19.13
C LEU A 78 -11.40 29.45 18.97
N LEU A 79 -11.20 29.93 17.74
CA LEU A 79 -10.82 31.31 17.48
C LEU A 79 -11.88 32.29 18.00
N LEU A 80 -13.16 32.01 17.75
CA LEU A 80 -14.27 32.81 18.29
C LEU A 80 -14.30 32.77 19.83
N LEU A 81 -14.00 31.61 20.42
CA LEU A 81 -13.92 31.47 21.87
C LEU A 81 -12.78 32.30 22.46
N VAL A 82 -11.61 32.34 21.80
CA VAL A 82 -10.49 33.20 22.19
C VAL A 82 -10.88 34.68 22.12
N VAL A 83 -11.54 35.10 21.03
CA VAL A 83 -12.06 36.48 20.91
C VAL A 83 -13.05 36.78 22.03
N PHE A 84 -13.96 35.85 22.32
CA PHE A 84 -14.91 35.98 23.44
C PHE A 84 -14.20 36.13 24.79
N LEU A 85 -13.17 35.32 25.08
CA LEU A 85 -12.36 35.45 26.29
C LEU A 85 -11.69 36.82 26.37
N VAL A 86 -11.08 37.28 25.28
CA VAL A 86 -10.40 38.57 25.23
C VAL A 86 -11.37 39.72 25.49
N VAL A 87 -12.52 39.73 24.82
CA VAL A 87 -13.53 40.79 24.98
C VAL A 87 -14.14 40.73 26.38
N GLY A 88 -14.53 39.55 26.85
CA GLY A 88 -15.13 39.35 28.16
C GLY A 88 -14.20 39.74 29.30
N LEU A 89 -12.95 39.29 29.27
CA LEU A 89 -11.95 39.64 30.27
C LEU A 89 -11.55 41.12 30.17
N GLY A 90 -11.49 41.68 28.95
CA GLY A 90 -11.26 43.11 28.74
C GLY A 90 -12.35 43.97 29.37
N ALA A 91 -13.62 43.57 29.23
CA ALA A 91 -14.75 44.24 29.88
C ALA A 91 -14.66 44.15 31.42
N LEU A 92 -14.28 43.00 31.97
CA LEU A 92 -14.06 42.82 33.41
C LEU A 92 -12.89 43.66 33.95
N LEU A 93 -11.86 43.90 33.13
CA LEU A 93 -10.70 44.73 33.45
C LEU A 93 -10.93 46.22 33.18
N GLY A 94 -12.18 46.68 33.07
CA GLY A 94 -12.49 48.10 32.89
C GLY A 94 -12.21 48.63 31.47
N GLY A 95 -12.20 47.76 30.46
CA GLY A 95 -11.93 48.12 29.06
C GLY A 95 -10.47 47.97 28.65
N GLU A 96 -9.60 47.41 29.50
CA GLU A 96 -8.19 47.17 29.20
C GLU A 96 -7.98 45.92 28.32
N TYR A 97 -8.38 46.00 27.05
CA TYR A 97 -8.24 44.90 26.11
C TYR A 97 -6.78 44.47 25.86
N TRP A 98 -5.82 45.38 26.02
CA TRP A 98 -4.39 45.07 25.86
C TRP A 98 -3.87 44.10 26.94
N LEU A 99 -4.36 44.23 28.18
CA LEU A 99 -3.98 43.35 29.27
C LEU A 99 -4.69 42.00 29.14
N SER A 100 -5.96 42.04 28.75
CA SER A 100 -6.75 40.85 28.45
C SER A 100 -6.11 39.97 27.36
N THR A 101 -5.68 40.56 26.24
CA THR A 101 -4.99 39.80 25.18
C THR A 101 -3.68 39.20 25.66
N LEU A 102 -2.93 39.90 26.51
CA LEU A 102 -1.67 39.38 27.07
C LEU A 102 -1.91 38.17 27.99
N ILE A 103 -2.95 38.24 28.83
CA ILE A 103 -3.30 37.14 29.74
C ILE A 103 -3.79 35.91 28.96
N VAL A 104 -4.76 36.10 28.06
CA VAL A 104 -5.35 35.00 27.28
C VAL A 104 -4.31 34.40 26.33
N GLY A 105 -3.53 35.25 25.64
CA GLY A 105 -2.45 34.82 24.76
C GLY A 105 -1.34 34.08 25.51
N GLY A 106 -0.92 34.60 26.66
CA GLY A 106 0.08 33.95 27.52
C GLY A 106 -0.38 32.57 28.00
N ALA A 107 -1.64 32.45 28.42
CA ALA A 107 -2.23 31.16 28.80
C ALA A 107 -2.22 30.17 27.62
N LEU A 108 -2.65 30.60 26.42
CA LEU A 108 -2.65 29.74 25.22
C LEU A 108 -1.24 29.29 24.82
N VAL A 109 -0.24 30.17 24.90
CA VAL A 109 1.16 29.82 24.64
C VAL A 109 1.65 28.77 25.63
N LEU A 110 1.31 28.91 26.92
CA LEU A 110 1.69 27.95 27.94
C LEU A 110 1.04 26.57 27.70
N PHE A 111 -0.28 26.54 27.49
CA PHE A 111 -1.01 25.31 27.20
C PHE A 111 -0.52 24.65 25.90
N GLY A 112 -0.32 25.44 24.84
CA GLY A 112 0.20 24.97 23.56
C GLY A 112 1.62 24.43 23.68
N GLY A 113 2.49 25.09 24.46
CA GLY A 113 3.84 24.62 24.76
C GLY A 113 3.85 23.27 25.48
N ILE A 114 3.01 23.11 26.51
CA ILE A 114 2.86 21.83 27.24
C ILE A 114 2.38 20.72 26.30
N LEU A 115 1.36 20.99 25.48
CA LEU A 115 0.83 20.01 24.55
C LEU A 115 1.86 19.61 23.48
N LEU A 116 2.62 20.57 22.95
CA LEU A 116 3.68 20.33 21.97
C LEU A 116 4.81 19.47 22.55
N LEU A 117 5.25 19.78 23.77
CA LEU A 117 6.27 19.01 24.48
C LEU A 117 5.79 17.59 24.79
N SER A 118 4.53 17.45 25.21
CA SER A 118 3.91 16.16 25.52
C SER A 118 3.75 15.28 24.27
N GLY A 119 3.26 15.87 23.17
CA GLY A 119 3.13 15.18 21.88
C GLY A 119 4.49 14.74 21.32
N ARG A 120 5.52 15.58 21.46
CA ARG A 120 6.90 15.23 21.08
C ARG A 120 7.44 14.06 21.89
N SER A 121 7.11 13.98 23.18
CA SER A 121 7.48 12.83 24.01
C SER A 121 6.76 11.55 23.59
N GLY A 122 5.46 11.64 23.25
CA GLY A 122 4.69 10.51 22.74
C GLY A 122 5.27 9.92 21.45
N LEU A 123 5.67 10.77 20.51
CA LEU A 123 6.30 10.35 19.25
C LEU A 123 7.68 9.71 19.47
N ARG A 124 8.47 10.22 20.43
CA ARG A 124 9.78 9.64 20.78
C ARG A 124 9.66 8.29 21.48
N ASN A 125 8.67 8.13 22.35
CA ASN A 125 8.49 6.91 23.17
C ASN A 125 7.70 5.82 22.44
N GLY A 126 6.82 6.18 21.49
CA GLY A 126 5.99 5.24 20.73
C GLY A 126 6.71 4.51 19.59
N GLY A 127 8.04 4.59 19.50
CA GLY A 127 8.84 3.87 18.51
C GLY A 127 8.70 4.35 17.06
N LEU A 128 7.87 5.35 16.79
CA LEU A 128 7.71 5.99 15.47
C LEU A 128 8.77 7.07 15.24
N THR A 129 10.04 6.74 15.48
CA THR A 129 11.14 7.61 15.07
C THR A 129 11.46 7.39 13.59
N PRO A 130 11.89 8.43 12.85
CA PRO A 130 12.35 8.26 11.47
C PRO A 130 13.40 7.16 11.31
N GLU A 131 14.23 6.97 12.34
CA GLU A 131 15.29 5.97 12.40
C GLU A 131 14.73 4.54 12.44
N ASN A 132 13.70 4.28 13.27
CA ASN A 132 13.06 2.96 13.35
C ASN A 132 12.30 2.62 12.06
N ALA A 133 11.60 3.59 11.47
CA ALA A 133 10.92 3.41 10.19
C ALA A 133 11.90 3.13 9.04
N LYS A 134 13.05 3.84 9.01
CA LYS A 134 14.12 3.56 8.05
C LYS A 134 14.77 2.19 8.27
N GLN A 135 14.95 1.76 9.52
CA GLN A 135 15.48 0.43 9.83
C GLN A 135 14.51 -0.67 9.42
N ALA A 136 13.21 -0.53 9.68
CA ALA A 136 12.19 -1.46 9.23
C ALA A 136 12.22 -1.61 7.69
N LEU A 137 12.24 -0.49 6.96
CA LEU A 137 12.35 -0.51 5.49
C LEU A 137 13.67 -1.09 4.97
N ARG A 138 14.77 -0.98 5.73
CA ARG A 138 16.05 -1.61 5.39
C ARG A 138 15.98 -3.12 5.57
N HIS A 139 15.43 -3.58 6.69
CA HIS A 139 15.23 -4.99 6.97
C HIS A 139 14.35 -5.64 5.89
N ASP A 140 13.26 -4.97 5.51
CA ASP A 140 12.35 -5.47 4.47
C ASP A 140 13.04 -5.60 3.11
N ARG A 141 13.93 -4.65 2.76
CA ARG A 141 14.73 -4.71 1.53
C ARG A 141 15.78 -5.82 1.58
N GLU A 142 16.43 -6.01 2.71
CA GLU A 142 17.44 -7.06 2.89
C GLU A 142 16.80 -8.44 2.84
N TRP A 143 15.65 -8.63 3.50
CA TRP A 143 14.85 -9.85 3.40
C TRP A 143 14.39 -10.13 1.96
N ALA A 144 13.86 -9.11 1.27
CA ALA A 144 13.43 -9.27 -0.13
C ALA A 144 14.60 -9.64 -1.06
N LYS A 145 15.79 -9.07 -0.86
CA LYS A 145 16.99 -9.43 -1.62
C LYS A 145 17.47 -10.85 -1.30
N ALA A 146 17.46 -11.23 -0.03
CA ALA A 146 17.86 -12.56 0.40
C ALA A 146 16.93 -13.64 -0.19
N GLU A 147 15.62 -13.38 -0.23
CA GLU A 147 14.63 -14.28 -0.82
C GLU A 147 14.81 -14.42 -2.34
N LEU A 148 15.06 -13.32 -3.05
CA LEU A 148 15.37 -13.34 -4.48
C LEU A 148 16.64 -14.14 -4.80
N GLU A 149 17.71 -13.97 -4.01
CA GLU A 149 18.94 -14.75 -4.16
C GLU A 149 18.76 -16.22 -3.79
N ARG A 150 17.81 -16.55 -2.92
CA ARG A 150 17.43 -17.93 -2.58
C ARG A 150 16.73 -18.59 -3.77
N ILE A 151 15.71 -17.92 -4.31
CA ILE A 151 14.93 -18.39 -5.48
C ILE A 151 15.83 -18.57 -6.70
N LYS A 152 16.73 -17.61 -6.97
CA LYS A 152 17.69 -17.69 -8.08
C LYS A 152 18.63 -18.90 -7.97
N ARG A 153 18.96 -19.31 -6.75
CA ARG A 153 19.84 -20.45 -6.49
C ARG A 153 19.14 -21.78 -6.75
N ASP A 154 17.88 -21.90 -6.33
CA ASP A 154 17.05 -23.07 -6.58
C ASP A 154 16.77 -23.27 -8.08
N LEU A 155 16.64 -22.19 -8.85
CA LEU A 155 16.46 -22.26 -10.31
C LEU A 155 17.74 -22.59 -11.10
N ARG A 156 18.92 -22.58 -10.47
CA ARG A 156 20.21 -22.86 -11.12
C ARG A 156 20.67 -24.31 -10.93
N HIS A 157 19.88 -25.13 -10.26
CA HIS A 157 20.09 -26.56 -10.05
C HIS A 157 19.04 -27.37 -10.81
#